data_AF-A0A7Y5LKX0-F1
#
_entry.id   AF-A0A7Y5LKX0-F1
#
_cell.length_a   1.000
_cell.length_b   1.000
_cell.length_c   1.000
_cell.angle_alpha   90.00
_cell.angle_beta   90.00
_cell.angle_gamma   90.00
#
_symmetry.space_group_name_H-M   'P 1'
#
loop_
_entity.id
_entity.type
_entity.pdbx_description
1 polymer ?
#
loop_
_entity_poly.entity_id
_entity_poly.type
_entity_poly.pdbx_seq_one_letter_code
_entity_poly.pdbx_strand_id
1 'polypeptide(L)'
;MYRNIEDLLADWKEESEFTQKIFSHLTDDSLTAKVTDDGRSIGKISWHIVQTLTEMGKIACIFDEDPLADKPVPKTVKEIADTYSQKNADAVNFINSKIKESMLFAPMEIYGEMWELRKVFQVIIKHQAHHRAQLTVLMRQAGLTVPGIYGPSKEEWSQYNMPPQE
;
A
#
# COMPACT_ATOMS: atom_id res chain seq x y z
N MET A 1 -0.07 17.04 -5.43
CA MET A 1 0.59 17.18 -4.11
C MET A 1 -0.45 17.75 -3.17
N TYR A 2 -0.48 17.26 -1.93
CA TYR A 2 -1.50 17.64 -0.94
C TYR A 2 -1.33 19.09 -0.52
N ARG A 3 -2.44 19.83 -0.46
CA ARG A 3 -2.47 21.26 -0.10
C ARG A 3 -2.95 21.46 1.33
N ASN A 4 -3.81 20.57 1.79
CA ASN A 4 -4.34 20.48 3.14
C ASN A 4 -4.35 19.00 3.59
N ILE A 5 -4.70 18.77 4.85
CA ILE A 5 -4.72 17.42 5.44
C ILE A 5 -5.92 16.59 4.95
N GLU A 6 -7.02 17.25 4.58
CA GLU A 6 -8.21 16.58 4.06
C GLU A 6 -7.95 15.87 2.73
N ASP A 7 -7.30 16.55 1.77
CA ASP A 7 -6.85 15.98 0.49
C ASP A 7 -5.96 14.75 0.71
N LEU A 8 -5.03 14.85 1.68
CA LEU A 8 -4.11 13.76 2.03
C LEU A 8 -4.89 12.56 2.58
N LEU A 9 -5.77 12.77 3.56
CA LEU A 9 -6.49 11.69 4.23
C LEU A 9 -7.54 11.05 3.32
N ALA A 10 -8.16 11.81 2.41
CA ALA A 10 -9.09 11.27 1.42
C ALA A 10 -8.38 10.30 0.47
N ASP A 11 -7.26 10.71 -0.10
CA ASP A 11 -6.42 9.88 -0.97
C ASP A 11 -5.87 8.66 -0.20
N TRP A 12 -5.32 8.88 1.00
CA TRP A 12 -4.81 7.81 1.86
C TRP A 12 -5.87 6.75 2.19
N LYS A 13 -7.09 7.18 2.50
CA LYS A 13 -8.21 6.28 2.81
C LYS A 13 -8.53 5.40 1.60
N GLU A 14 -8.76 6.00 0.44
CA GLU A 14 -9.08 5.26 -0.79
C GLU A 14 -7.97 4.24 -1.14
N GLU A 15 -6.72 4.69 -1.09
CA GLU A 15 -5.56 3.86 -1.44
C GLU A 15 -5.33 2.70 -0.47
N SER A 16 -5.56 2.94 0.83
CA SER A 16 -5.44 1.89 1.83
C SER A 16 -6.58 0.88 1.77
N GLU A 17 -7.81 1.32 1.47
CA GLU A 17 -8.96 0.43 1.23
C GLU A 17 -8.73 -0.46 0.00
N PHE A 18 -8.20 0.09 -1.10
CA PHE A 18 -7.82 -0.70 -2.27
C PHE A 18 -6.74 -1.73 -1.98
N THR A 19 -5.77 -1.38 -1.15
CA THR A 19 -4.69 -2.29 -0.75
C THR A 19 -5.23 -3.42 0.13
N GLN A 20 -6.08 -3.09 1.10
CA GLN A 20 -6.75 -4.09 1.94
C GLN A 20 -7.67 -5.02 1.11
N LYS A 21 -8.39 -4.47 0.12
CA LYS A 21 -9.21 -5.24 -0.82
C LYS A 21 -8.38 -6.24 -1.62
N ILE A 22 -7.17 -5.87 -2.04
CA ILE A 22 -6.24 -6.79 -2.71
C ILE A 22 -5.82 -7.91 -1.75
N PHE A 23 -5.40 -7.57 -0.53
CA PHE A 23 -5.01 -8.58 0.46
C PHE A 23 -6.12 -9.56 0.81
N SER A 24 -7.38 -9.12 0.85
CA SER A 24 -8.53 -9.99 1.13
C SER A 24 -8.82 -11.03 0.02
N HIS A 25 -8.19 -10.90 -1.15
CA HIS A 25 -8.33 -11.85 -2.26
C HIS A 25 -7.10 -12.75 -2.42
N LEU A 26 -6.08 -12.60 -1.57
CA LEU A 26 -4.94 -13.50 -1.54
C LEU A 26 -5.26 -14.75 -0.70
N THR A 27 -4.51 -15.82 -0.95
CA THR A 27 -4.53 -17.05 -0.15
C THR A 27 -3.10 -17.36 0.31
N ASP A 28 -2.96 -18.15 1.37
CA ASP A 28 -1.63 -18.52 1.88
C ASP A 28 -0.79 -19.22 0.79
N ASP A 29 -1.42 -20.08 -0.02
CA ASP A 29 -0.76 -20.76 -1.14
C ASP A 29 -0.25 -19.77 -2.21
N SER A 30 -1.00 -18.68 -2.47
CA SER A 30 -0.61 -17.71 -3.49
C SER A 30 0.63 -16.90 -3.13
N LEU A 31 1.02 -16.84 -1.86
CA LEU A 31 2.18 -16.07 -1.38
C LEU A 31 3.49 -16.48 -2.05
N THR A 32 3.57 -17.71 -2.56
CA THR A 32 4.76 -18.25 -3.25
C THR A 32 4.80 -17.94 -4.74
N ALA A 33 3.69 -17.51 -5.34
CA ALA A 33 3.59 -17.25 -6.78
C ALA A 33 4.50 -16.09 -7.21
N LYS A 34 5.18 -16.27 -8.35
CA LYS A 34 6.13 -15.33 -8.95
C LYS A 34 5.89 -15.21 -10.45
N VAL A 35 6.29 -14.08 -11.04
CA VAL A 35 6.33 -13.90 -12.51
C VAL A 35 7.51 -14.67 -13.12
N THR A 36 8.68 -14.57 -12.48
CA THR A 36 9.95 -15.20 -12.88
C THR A 36 10.61 -15.82 -11.65
N ASP A 37 11.51 -16.78 -11.85
CA ASP A 37 12.16 -17.51 -10.75
C ASP A 37 12.96 -16.59 -9.81
N ASP A 38 13.63 -15.58 -10.36
CA ASP A 38 14.40 -14.54 -9.67
C ASP A 38 13.54 -13.36 -9.17
N GLY A 39 12.27 -13.33 -9.57
CA GLY A 39 11.31 -12.29 -9.19
C GLY A 39 10.86 -12.38 -7.72
N ARG A 40 10.32 -11.27 -7.24
CA ARG A 40 9.64 -11.22 -5.93
C ARG A 40 8.28 -11.92 -6.03
N SER A 41 7.96 -12.74 -5.03
CA SER A 41 6.65 -13.39 -4.96
C SER A 41 5.56 -12.43 -4.49
N ILE A 42 4.29 -12.86 -4.61
CA ILE A 42 3.13 -12.17 -4.00
C ILE A 42 3.43 -11.84 -2.54
N GLY A 43 3.86 -12.82 -1.73
CA GLY A 43 4.14 -12.59 -0.32
C GLY A 43 5.23 -11.54 -0.09
N LYS A 44 6.30 -11.55 -0.91
CA LYS A 44 7.37 -10.56 -0.77
C LYS A 44 6.91 -9.15 -1.16
N ILE A 45 6.09 -9.00 -2.21
CA ILE A 45 5.57 -7.70 -2.63
C ILE A 45 4.53 -7.18 -1.64
N SER A 46 3.60 -8.03 -1.18
CA SER A 46 2.61 -7.65 -0.16
C SER A 46 3.29 -7.20 1.12
N TRP A 47 4.28 -7.95 1.61
CA TRP A 47 5.03 -7.56 2.80
C TRP A 47 5.86 -6.30 2.59
N HIS A 48 6.45 -6.13 1.41
CA HIS A 48 7.20 -4.90 1.05
C HIS A 48 6.32 -3.64 1.14
N ILE A 49 5.05 -3.72 0.75
CA ILE A 49 4.09 -2.61 0.93
C ILE A 49 3.96 -2.27 2.43
N VAL A 50 3.78 -3.27 3.30
CA VAL A 50 3.64 -3.07 4.75
C VAL A 50 4.92 -2.50 5.38
N GLN A 51 6.09 -3.05 5.02
CA GLN A 51 7.38 -2.57 5.54
C GLN A 51 7.68 -1.14 5.10
N THR A 52 7.36 -0.78 3.85
CA THR A 52 7.62 0.58 3.37
C THR A 52 6.77 1.61 4.10
N LEU A 53 5.55 1.24 4.51
CA LEU A 53 4.70 2.11 5.33
C LEU A 53 5.38 2.45 6.67
N THR A 54 6.03 1.49 7.32
CA THR A 54 6.71 1.73 8.60
C THR A 54 8.10 2.34 8.44
N GLU A 55 8.86 1.93 7.44
CA GLU A 55 10.16 2.51 7.09
C GLU A 55 10.02 4.00 6.77
N MET A 56 9.22 4.34 5.76
CA MET A 56 9.02 5.74 5.38
C MET A 56 8.22 6.50 6.43
N GLY A 57 7.35 5.82 7.17
CA GLY A 57 6.63 6.42 8.30
C GLY A 57 7.57 6.86 9.41
N LYS A 58 8.60 6.08 9.73
CA LYS A 58 9.66 6.50 10.66
C LYS A 58 10.37 7.76 10.16
N ILE A 59 10.75 7.78 8.88
CA ILE A 59 11.44 8.93 8.30
C ILE A 59 10.53 10.19 8.32
N ALA A 60 9.22 10.01 8.13
CA ALA A 60 8.21 11.06 8.26
C ALA A 60 7.84 11.39 9.72
N CYS A 61 8.57 10.85 10.70
CA CYS A 61 8.33 11.00 12.14
C CYS A 61 6.93 10.55 12.60
N ILE A 62 6.26 9.70 11.82
CA ILE A 62 4.99 9.04 12.20
C ILE A 62 5.25 7.98 13.26
N PHE A 63 6.37 7.27 13.13
CA PHE A 63 6.83 6.25 14.06
C PHE A 63 8.19 6.66 14.64
N ASP A 64 8.43 6.38 15.93
CA ASP A 64 9.72 6.64 16.57
C ASP A 64 10.82 5.71 16.03
N GLU A 65 10.44 4.49 15.65
CA GLU A 65 11.30 3.48 15.05
C GLU A 65 10.60 2.76 13.89
N ASP A 66 11.34 1.92 13.15
CA ASP A 66 10.74 1.05 12.14
C ASP A 66 10.53 -0.35 12.76
N PRO A 67 9.31 -0.67 13.23
CA PRO A 67 9.04 -1.93 13.92
C PRO A 67 9.15 -3.16 13.01
N LEU A 68 9.14 -2.98 11.68
CA LEU A 68 9.16 -4.07 10.71
C LEU A 68 10.50 -4.21 9.98
N ALA A 69 11.50 -3.42 10.37
CA ALA A 69 12.86 -3.53 9.87
C ALA A 69 13.37 -4.98 10.00
N ASP A 70 13.90 -5.50 8.90
CA ASP A 70 14.47 -6.86 8.78
C ASP A 70 13.55 -8.02 9.18
N LYS A 71 12.25 -7.78 9.39
CA LYS A 71 11.29 -8.84 9.68
C LYS A 71 11.09 -9.72 8.44
N PRO A 72 11.10 -11.05 8.59
CA PRO A 72 10.83 -11.95 7.49
C PRO A 72 9.40 -11.78 6.98
N VAL A 73 9.15 -12.21 5.74
CA VAL A 73 7.79 -12.26 5.19
C VAL A 73 6.94 -13.21 6.05
N PRO A 74 5.78 -12.76 6.56
CA PRO A 74 4.85 -13.62 7.28
C PRO A 74 4.40 -14.84 6.46
N LYS A 75 4.04 -15.92 7.15
CA LYS A 75 3.61 -17.17 6.50
C LYS A 75 2.14 -17.16 6.07
N THR A 76 1.35 -16.23 6.57
CA THR A 76 -0.10 -16.16 6.30
C THR A 76 -0.48 -14.80 5.74
N VAL A 77 -1.44 -14.80 4.81
CA VAL A 77 -2.07 -13.58 4.30
C VAL A 77 -2.70 -12.79 5.43
N LYS A 78 -3.31 -13.49 6.39
CA LYS A 78 -3.96 -12.86 7.55
C LYS A 78 -2.97 -12.00 8.34
N GLU A 79 -1.78 -12.51 8.64
CA GLU A 79 -0.77 -11.75 9.38
C GLU A 79 -0.30 -10.51 8.61
N ILE A 80 -0.12 -10.62 7.29
CA ILE A 80 0.22 -9.47 6.43
C ILE A 80 -0.90 -8.42 6.45
N ALA A 81 -2.14 -8.87 6.23
CA ALA A 81 -3.32 -8.00 6.13
C ALA A 81 -3.66 -7.31 7.45
N ASP A 82 -3.55 -8.02 8.58
CA ASP A 82 -3.78 -7.46 9.91
C ASP A 82 -2.69 -6.46 10.28
N THR A 83 -1.42 -6.78 10.00
CA THR A 83 -0.30 -5.87 10.28
C THR A 83 -0.43 -4.59 9.46
N TYR A 84 -0.78 -4.70 8.17
CA TYR A 84 -1.05 -3.54 7.34
C TYR A 84 -2.18 -2.68 7.91
N SER A 85 -3.33 -3.29 8.21
CA SER A 85 -4.49 -2.59 8.78
C SER A 85 -4.13 -1.84 10.06
N GLN A 86 -3.40 -2.49 10.97
CA GLN A 86 -2.94 -1.88 12.21
C GLN A 86 -1.99 -0.70 11.96
N LYS A 87 -0.95 -0.88 11.14
CA LYS A 87 0.03 0.19 10.88
C LYS A 87 -0.55 1.34 10.08
N ASN A 88 -1.50 1.06 9.20
CA ASN A 88 -2.28 2.08 8.49
C ASN A 88 -3.12 2.90 9.46
N ALA A 89 -3.82 2.26 10.41
CA ALA A 89 -4.58 2.96 11.42
C ALA A 89 -3.69 3.82 12.33
N ASP A 90 -2.53 3.30 12.74
CA ASP A 90 -1.53 4.06 13.51
C ASP A 90 -1.10 5.33 12.75
N ALA A 91 -0.78 5.20 11.46
CA ALA A 91 -0.38 6.32 10.62
C ALA A 91 -1.49 7.37 10.45
N VAL A 92 -2.72 6.94 10.16
CA VAL A 92 -3.88 7.84 10.03
C VAL A 92 -4.16 8.58 11.34
N ASN A 93 -4.08 7.89 12.47
CA ASN A 93 -4.26 8.52 13.79
C ASN A 93 -3.17 9.56 14.08
N PHE A 94 -1.92 9.27 13.72
CA PHE A 94 -0.82 10.23 13.85
C PHE A 94 -1.03 11.45 12.96
N ILE A 95 -1.36 11.26 11.68
CA ILE A 95 -1.60 12.36 10.74
C ILE A 95 -2.71 13.28 11.29
N ASN A 96 -3.83 12.72 11.74
CA ASN A 96 -4.94 13.50 12.29
C ASN A 96 -4.58 14.26 13.57
N SER A 97 -3.76 13.67 14.45
CA SER A 97 -3.53 14.22 15.80
C SER A 97 -2.30 15.12 15.91
N LYS A 98 -1.30 14.94 15.03
CA LYS A 98 0.01 15.59 15.15
C LYS A 98 0.38 16.47 13.97
N ILE A 99 -0.06 16.14 12.76
CA ILE A 99 0.34 16.89 11.56
C ILE A 99 -0.59 18.10 11.38
N LYS A 100 0.02 19.28 11.34
CA LYS A 100 -0.65 20.54 10.98
C LYS A 100 -0.45 20.82 9.49
N GLU A 101 -1.37 21.56 8.87
CA GLU A 101 -1.26 21.93 7.45
C GLU A 101 0.07 22.61 7.11
N SER A 102 0.57 23.49 7.98
CA SER A 102 1.85 24.17 7.78
C SER A 102 3.05 23.21 7.73
N MET A 103 2.95 22.05 8.39
CA MET A 103 4.01 21.03 8.39
C MET A 103 4.14 20.31 7.05
N LEU A 104 3.09 20.30 6.21
CA LEU A 104 3.13 19.67 4.89
C LEU A 104 4.24 20.23 3.99
N PHE A 105 4.66 21.47 4.23
CA PHE A 105 5.68 22.19 3.48
C PHE A 105 7.05 22.17 4.18
N ALA A 106 7.15 21.54 5.35
CA ALA A 106 8.41 21.45 6.07
C ALA A 106 9.40 20.56 5.29
N PRO A 107 10.66 21.00 5.12
CA PRO A 107 11.68 20.20 4.47
C PRO A 107 12.13 19.05 5.38
N MET A 108 12.36 17.89 4.80
CA MET A 108 12.87 16.68 5.45
C MET A 108 13.93 16.02 4.58
N GLU A 109 14.99 15.53 5.21
CA GLU A 109 16.03 14.78 4.53
C GLU A 109 15.61 13.32 4.36
N ILE A 110 15.43 12.88 3.12
CA ILE A 110 15.01 11.54 2.72
C ILE A 110 16.03 10.99 1.74
N TYR A 111 16.70 9.89 2.09
CA TYR A 111 17.67 9.22 1.21
C TYR A 111 18.75 10.15 0.62
N GLY A 112 19.19 11.15 1.38
CA GLY A 112 20.19 12.14 0.94
C GLY A 112 19.63 13.29 0.09
N GLU A 113 18.31 13.37 -0.09
CA GLU A 113 17.63 14.48 -0.77
C GLU A 113 16.72 15.26 0.19
N MET A 114 16.45 16.53 -0.10
CA MET A 114 15.50 17.34 0.67
C MET A 114 14.12 17.33 0.01
N TRP A 115 13.14 16.72 0.67
CA TRP A 115 11.74 16.69 0.22
C TRP A 115 10.84 17.44 1.21
N GLU A 116 9.75 18.02 0.74
CA GLU A 116 8.69 18.49 1.66
C GLU A 116 7.92 17.28 2.23
N LEU A 117 7.42 17.36 3.46
CA LEU A 117 6.65 16.28 4.09
C LEU A 117 5.49 15.78 3.22
N ARG A 118 4.76 16.67 2.53
CA ARG A 118 3.69 16.28 1.58
C ARG A 118 4.17 15.40 0.44
N LYS A 119 5.43 15.55 0.01
CA LYS A 119 6.03 14.71 -1.03
C LYS A 119 6.30 13.31 -0.50
N VAL A 120 6.73 13.19 0.75
CA VAL A 120 6.92 11.89 1.41
C VAL A 120 5.61 11.10 1.45
N PHE A 121 4.52 11.71 1.91
CA PHE A 121 3.20 11.07 1.89
C PHE A 121 2.76 10.66 0.48
N GLN A 122 2.99 11.54 -0.51
CA GLN A 122 2.68 11.22 -1.90
C GLN A 122 3.47 10.01 -2.41
N VAL A 123 4.74 9.89 -2.04
CA VAL A 123 5.60 8.76 -2.43
C VAL A 123 5.11 7.47 -1.76
N ILE A 124 4.75 7.49 -0.47
CA ILE A 124 4.16 6.33 0.22
C ILE A 124 2.94 5.80 -0.56
N ILE A 125 2.00 6.69 -0.89
CA ILE A 125 0.79 6.35 -1.64
C ILE A 125 1.11 5.80 -3.04
N LYS A 126 1.96 6.49 -3.81
CA LYS A 126 2.29 6.06 -5.18
C LYS A 126 3.07 4.76 -5.21
N HIS A 127 3.99 4.55 -4.26
CA HIS A 127 4.76 3.33 -4.13
C HIS A 127 3.85 2.15 -3.80
N GLN A 128 2.89 2.34 -2.89
CA GLN A 128 1.85 1.35 -2.61
C GLN A 128 1.02 1.04 -3.86
N ALA A 129 0.51 2.06 -4.57
CA ALA A 129 -0.27 1.85 -5.79
C ALA A 129 0.54 1.10 -6.87
N HIS A 130 1.83 1.43 -7.04
CA HIS A 130 2.74 0.75 -7.95
C HIS A 130 2.89 -0.75 -7.63
N HIS A 131 3.16 -1.11 -6.37
CA HIS A 131 3.30 -2.51 -5.99
C HIS A 131 1.96 -3.25 -5.91
N ARG A 132 0.86 -2.56 -5.58
CA ARG A 132 -0.50 -3.11 -5.68
C ARG A 132 -0.82 -3.49 -7.11
N ALA A 133 -0.44 -2.67 -8.09
CA ALA A 133 -0.60 -3.01 -9.51
C ALA A 133 0.25 -4.23 -9.93
N GLN A 134 1.45 -4.42 -9.35
CA GLN A 134 2.22 -5.66 -9.57
C GLN A 134 1.48 -6.88 -9.02
N LEU A 135 0.83 -6.76 -7.87
CA LEU A 135 0.04 -7.84 -7.29
C LEU A 135 -1.13 -8.24 -8.18
N THR A 136 -1.82 -7.31 -8.86
CA THR A 136 -2.97 -7.69 -9.72
C THR A 136 -2.56 -8.62 -10.87
N VAL A 137 -1.38 -8.41 -11.45
CA VAL A 137 -0.84 -9.29 -12.51
C VAL A 137 -0.49 -10.66 -11.95
N LEU A 138 0.22 -10.70 -10.82
CA LEU A 138 0.59 -11.94 -10.13
C LEU A 138 -0.64 -12.74 -9.68
N MET A 139 -1.68 -12.05 -9.18
CA MET A 139 -2.95 -12.67 -8.81
C MET A 139 -3.59 -13.38 -10.01
N ARG A 140 -3.63 -12.74 -11.19
CA ARG A 140 -4.13 -13.39 -12.42
C ARG A 140 -3.31 -14.64 -12.77
N GLN A 141 -1.98 -14.57 -12.68
CA GLN A 141 -1.11 -15.73 -12.94
C GLN A 141 -1.31 -16.86 -11.94
N ALA A 142 -1.61 -16.52 -10.69
CA ALA A 142 -1.95 -17.46 -9.63
C ALA A 142 -3.39 -17.98 -9.68
N GLY A 143 -4.18 -17.58 -10.69
CA GLY A 143 -5.58 -17.99 -10.85
C GLY A 143 -6.53 -17.38 -9.82
N LEU A 144 -6.13 -16.28 -9.16
CA LEU A 144 -6.97 -15.56 -8.21
C LEU A 144 -7.90 -14.56 -8.91
N THR A 145 -9.07 -14.35 -8.34
CA THR A 145 -9.96 -13.24 -8.72
C THR A 145 -9.30 -11.92 -8.37
N VAL A 146 -9.18 -11.02 -9.33
CA VAL A 146 -8.67 -9.67 -9.11
C VAL A 146 -9.82 -8.72 -8.85
N PRO A 147 -9.89 -8.07 -7.68
CA PRO A 147 -10.89 -7.04 -7.44
C PRO A 147 -10.63 -5.79 -8.28
N GLY A 148 -11.68 -5.05 -8.61
CA GLY A 148 -11.56 -3.76 -9.28
C GLY A 148 -10.92 -2.71 -8.39
N ILE A 149 -10.03 -1.91 -9.00
CA ILE A 149 -9.28 -0.80 -8.42
C ILE A 149 -9.37 0.36 -9.42
N TYR A 150 -9.91 1.51 -8.99
CA TYR A 150 -10.30 2.66 -9.85
C TYR A 150 -11.29 2.36 -11.00
N GLY A 151 -11.86 1.17 -11.02
CA GLY A 151 -12.76 0.70 -12.06
C GLY A 151 -13.00 -0.80 -11.96
N PRO A 152 -13.94 -1.35 -12.73
CA PRO A 152 -14.26 -2.77 -12.71
C PRO A 152 -13.08 -3.60 -13.23
N SER A 153 -12.80 -4.71 -12.55
CA SER A 153 -11.99 -5.81 -13.06
C SER A 153 -12.67 -6.52 -14.24
N LYS A 154 -11.96 -7.45 -14.89
CA LYS A 154 -12.52 -8.27 -15.99
C LYS A 154 -13.79 -8.99 -15.54
N GLU A 155 -13.80 -9.47 -14.31
CA GLU A 155 -14.86 -10.25 -13.69
C GLU A 155 -16.07 -9.37 -13.29
N GLU A 156 -15.81 -8.14 -12.85
CA GLU A 156 -16.86 -7.22 -12.36
C GLU A 156 -17.64 -6.51 -13.47
N TRP A 157 -17.14 -6.44 -14.72
CA TRP A 157 -17.89 -5.85 -15.85
C TRP A 157 -19.30 -6.46 -16.02
N SER A 158 -19.43 -7.75 -15.75
CA SER A 158 -20.71 -8.47 -15.78
C SER A 158 -21.77 -7.86 -14.84
N GLN A 159 -21.35 -7.27 -13.71
CA GLN A 159 -22.24 -6.62 -12.73
C GLN A 159 -22.83 -5.31 -13.28
N TYR A 160 -22.23 -4.76 -14.32
CA TYR A 160 -22.68 -3.54 -15.02
C TYR A 160 -23.48 -3.85 -16.30
N ASN A 161 -23.80 -5.12 -16.58
CA ASN A 161 -24.41 -5.57 -17.83
C ASN A 161 -23.63 -5.13 -19.09
N MET A 162 -22.30 -5.06 -18.96
CA MET A 162 -21.39 -4.69 -20.04
C MET A 162 -20.37 -5.80 -20.28
N PRO A 163 -19.92 -6.02 -21.53
CA PRO A 163 -18.83 -6.96 -21.79
C PRO A 163 -17.51 -6.42 -21.21
N PRO A 164 -16.58 -7.31 -20.80
CA PRO A 164 -15.24 -6.90 -20.42
C PRO A 164 -14.54 -6.14 -21.54
N GLN A 165 -13.78 -5.10 -21.19
CA GLN A 165 -12.93 -4.38 -22.15
C GLN A 165 -11.65 -5.20 -22.40
N GLU A 166 -11.38 -5.50 -23.67
CA GLU A 166 -10.14 -6.16 -24.15
C GLU A 166 -9.08 -5.13 -24.57
#